data_AF-A0A6I6C6U0-F1
#
_entry.id   AF-A0A6I6C6U0-F1
#
_cell.length_a   1.000
_cell.length_b   1.000
_cell.length_c   1.000
_cell.angle_alpha   90.00
_cell.angle_beta   90.00
_cell.angle_gamma   90.00
#
_symmetry.space_group_name_H-M   'P 1'
#
loop_
_entity.id
_entity.type
_entity.pdbx_description
1 polymer ?
#
loop_
_entity_poly.entity_id
_entity_poly.type
_entity_poly.pdbx_seq_one_letter_code
_entity_poly.pdbx_strand_id
1 'polypeptide(L)'
;MKNNINPKSYTLTKYLLTISMLSFYLLCFLMVVVSIKTKQANLGEWWTNNYLKVGFILQVMGMLFGIIYFLIRYRLHKRSEYKYNKKESYFVITYLCSFILLIVFCFLLLLVMKYAIVSYFVLTFIFIIFVFILGITISVLETISRLKEQALVNKVWFENNKGKKTQHEIKEEKKAQELLEKNDNPFMEEKND
;
A
#
# COMPACT_ATOMS: atom_id res chain seq x y z
N MET A 1 -22.15 14.35 0.62
CA MET A 1 -20.73 14.27 0.22
C MET A 1 -20.62 13.69 -1.19
N LYS A 2 -20.19 14.50 -2.17
CA LYS A 2 -20.00 14.08 -3.56
C LYS A 2 -18.61 13.44 -3.74
N ASN A 3 -18.29 12.45 -2.93
CA ASN A 3 -16.96 11.82 -2.96
C ASN A 3 -17.03 10.48 -3.67
N ASN A 4 -16.47 10.43 -4.88
CA ASN A 4 -16.49 9.25 -5.76
C ASN A 4 -15.17 8.47 -5.63
N ILE A 5 -14.61 8.39 -4.43
CA ILE A 5 -13.38 7.63 -4.16
C ILE A 5 -13.73 6.14 -4.22
N ASN A 6 -12.98 5.39 -5.01
CA ASN A 6 -13.13 3.94 -5.08
C ASN A 6 -12.48 3.30 -3.83
N PRO A 7 -13.22 2.51 -3.03
CA PRO A 7 -12.67 1.70 -1.93
C PRO A 7 -11.43 0.89 -2.29
N LYS A 8 -11.38 0.36 -3.52
CA LYS A 8 -10.25 -0.45 -4.02
C LYS A 8 -8.94 0.33 -4.06
N SER A 9 -8.97 1.65 -4.12
CA SER A 9 -7.77 2.49 -4.08
C SER A 9 -7.02 2.38 -2.74
N TYR A 10 -7.71 2.15 -1.61
CA TYR A 10 -7.05 1.91 -0.32
C TYR A 10 -6.33 0.57 -0.30
N THR A 11 -6.91 -0.46 -0.93
CA THR A 11 -6.28 -1.78 -1.07
C THR A 11 -5.03 -1.71 -1.95
N LEU A 12 -5.09 -1.01 -3.09
CA LEU A 12 -3.92 -0.80 -3.95
C LEU A 12 -2.80 -0.07 -3.20
N THR A 13 -3.17 0.97 -2.45
CA THR A 13 -2.23 1.74 -1.64
C THR A 13 -1.55 0.84 -0.59
N LYS A 14 -2.29 -0.06 0.07
CA LYS A 14 -1.70 -1.06 0.97
C LYS A 14 -0.63 -1.91 0.28
N TYR A 15 -0.88 -2.39 -0.93
CA TYR A 15 0.09 -3.22 -1.65
C TYR A 15 1.37 -2.47 -2.00
N LEU A 16 1.31 -1.16 -2.30
CA LEU A 16 2.51 -0.35 -2.51
C LEU A 16 3.40 -0.32 -1.27
N LEU A 17 2.82 -0.12 -0.09
CA LEU A 17 3.58 -0.18 1.16
C LEU A 17 4.14 -1.58 1.41
N THR A 18 3.36 -2.63 1.13
CA THR A 18 3.83 -4.01 1.28
C THR A 18 5.01 -4.32 0.36
N ILE A 19 4.99 -3.87 -0.90
CA ILE A 19 6.11 -4.05 -1.85
C ILE A 19 7.34 -3.25 -1.39
N SER A 20 7.14 -2.04 -0.87
CA SER A 20 8.20 -1.24 -0.27
C SER A 20 8.88 -1.99 0.89
N MET A 21 8.08 -2.48 1.86
CA MET A 21 8.58 -3.25 2.99
C MET A 21 9.26 -4.56 2.57
N LEU A 22 8.69 -5.28 1.60
CA LEU A 22 9.27 -6.49 1.04
C LEU A 22 10.66 -6.24 0.47
N SER A 23 10.85 -5.10 -0.22
CA SER A 23 12.15 -4.71 -0.77
C SER A 23 13.21 -4.53 0.33
N PHE A 24 12.84 -3.88 1.44
CA PHE A 24 13.73 -3.75 2.61
C PHE A 24 14.00 -5.09 3.30
N TYR A 25 13.03 -5.99 3.37
CA TYR A 25 13.24 -7.33 3.94
C TYR A 25 14.12 -8.22 3.06
N LEU A 26 14.00 -8.11 1.73
CA LEU A 26 14.91 -8.77 0.79
C LEU A 26 16.34 -8.24 0.94
N LEU A 27 16.50 -6.93 1.20
CA LEU A 27 17.80 -6.34 1.54
C LEU A 27 18.33 -6.96 2.85
N CYS A 28 17.52 -7.05 3.90
CA CYS A 28 17.93 -7.71 5.14
C CYS A 28 18.37 -9.16 4.89
N PHE A 29 17.59 -9.93 4.13
CA PHE A 29 17.92 -11.31 3.79
C PHE A 29 19.25 -11.42 3.03
N LEU A 30 19.45 -10.56 2.03
CA LEU A 30 20.72 -10.44 1.30
C LEU A 30 21.89 -10.22 2.27
N MET A 31 21.74 -9.29 3.21
CA MET A 31 22.77 -8.97 4.19
C MET A 31 23.03 -10.11 5.18
N VAL A 32 22.02 -10.88 5.59
CA VAL A 32 22.24 -12.10 6.40
C VAL A 32 23.12 -13.09 5.66
N VAL A 33 22.82 -13.37 4.39
CA VAL A 33 23.58 -14.33 3.57
C VAL A 33 25.03 -13.89 3.46
N VAL A 34 25.27 -12.60 3.17
CA VAL A 34 26.61 -12.03 3.10
C VAL A 34 27.32 -12.13 4.45
N SER A 35 26.65 -11.83 5.56
CA SER A 35 27.23 -11.90 6.90
C SER A 35 27.63 -13.32 7.32
N ILE A 36 26.80 -14.32 7.01
CA ILE A 36 27.12 -15.73 7.27
C ILE A 36 28.33 -16.16 6.43
N LYS A 37 28.31 -15.88 5.12
CA LYS A 37 29.39 -16.26 4.20
C LYS A 37 30.72 -15.58 4.52
N THR A 38 30.67 -14.32 4.95
CA THR A 38 31.85 -13.57 5.40
C THR A 38 32.44 -14.17 6.67
N LYS A 39 31.60 -14.52 7.66
CA LYS A 39 32.05 -15.16 8.91
C LYS A 39 32.69 -16.54 8.66
N GLN A 40 32.20 -17.28 7.67
CA GLN A 40 32.75 -18.58 7.27
C GLN A 40 33.98 -18.48 6.34
N ALA A 41 34.48 -17.26 6.06
CA ALA A 41 35.55 -17.01 5.10
C ALA A 41 35.33 -17.64 3.70
N ASN A 42 34.05 -17.80 3.30
CA ASN A 42 33.62 -18.44 2.06
C ASN A 42 32.75 -17.49 1.23
N LEU A 43 33.11 -16.21 1.22
CA LEU A 43 32.43 -15.21 0.40
C LEU A 43 32.97 -15.31 -1.03
N GLY A 44 32.21 -15.95 -1.91
CA GLY A 44 32.59 -16.08 -3.33
C GLY A 44 32.71 -14.72 -4.02
N GLU A 45 33.53 -14.66 -5.07
CA GLU A 45 33.87 -13.44 -5.81
C GLU A 45 32.63 -12.66 -6.30
N TRP A 46 31.60 -13.38 -6.76
CA TRP A 46 30.35 -12.78 -7.18
C TRP A 46 29.70 -11.96 -6.05
N TRP A 47 29.67 -12.49 -4.82
CA TRP A 47 29.08 -11.79 -3.68
C TRP A 47 29.85 -10.51 -3.38
N THR A 48 31.18 -10.60 -3.26
CA THR A 48 32.08 -9.48 -2.98
C THR A 48 31.86 -8.30 -3.94
N ASN A 49 31.66 -8.58 -5.22
CA ASN A 49 31.52 -7.56 -6.26
C ASN A 49 30.09 -7.03 -6.45
N ASN A 50 29.06 -7.78 -6.02
CA ASN A 50 27.67 -7.48 -6.37
C ASN A 50 26.75 -7.19 -5.19
N TYR A 51 27.08 -7.59 -3.95
CA TYR A 51 26.14 -7.45 -2.83
C TYR A 51 25.71 -6.00 -2.58
N LEU A 52 26.64 -5.04 -2.66
CA LEU A 52 26.33 -3.62 -2.51
C LEU A 52 25.44 -3.10 -3.65
N LYS A 53 25.69 -3.53 -4.89
CA LYS A 53 24.90 -3.12 -6.05
C LYS A 53 23.46 -3.60 -5.92
N VAL A 54 23.28 -4.88 -5.62
CA VAL A 54 21.95 -5.47 -5.40
C VAL A 54 21.26 -4.83 -4.20
N GLY A 55 21.99 -4.64 -3.09
CA GLY A 55 21.48 -3.99 -1.90
C GLY A 55 21.02 -2.55 -2.16
N PHE A 56 21.79 -1.77 -2.93
CA PHE A 56 21.42 -0.40 -3.30
C PHE A 56 20.19 -0.37 -4.21
N ILE A 57 20.07 -1.29 -5.17
CA ILE A 57 18.87 -1.42 -6.02
C ILE A 57 17.64 -1.71 -5.16
N LEU A 58 17.73 -2.66 -4.22
CA LEU A 58 16.63 -3.00 -3.30
C LEU A 58 16.25 -1.82 -2.40
N GLN A 59 17.24 -1.06 -1.91
CA GLN A 59 17.02 0.15 -1.11
C GLN A 59 16.25 1.21 -1.91
N VAL A 60 16.70 1.52 -3.12
CA VAL A 60 16.07 2.51 -3.99
C VAL A 60 14.66 2.08 -4.38
N MET A 61 14.47 0.80 -4.71
CA MET A 61 13.15 0.24 -5.01
C MET A 61 12.19 0.37 -3.82
N GLY A 62 12.65 0.02 -2.61
CA GLY A 62 11.89 0.19 -1.38
C GLY A 62 11.49 1.64 -1.14
N MET A 63 12.41 2.59 -1.32
CA MET A 63 12.14 4.02 -1.22
C MET A 63 11.13 4.51 -2.25
N LEU A 64 11.27 4.14 -3.53
CA LEU A 64 10.37 4.57 -4.60
C LEU A 64 8.93 4.12 -4.34
N PHE A 65 8.71 2.85 -4.02
CA PHE A 65 7.38 2.35 -3.68
C PHE A 65 6.80 3.02 -2.44
N GLY A 66 7.65 3.30 -1.43
CA GLY A 66 7.25 4.02 -0.23
C GLY A 66 6.83 5.47 -0.52
N ILE A 67 7.63 6.21 -1.29
CA ILE A 67 7.31 7.59 -1.69
C ILE A 67 6.00 7.63 -2.48
N ILE A 68 5.83 6.74 -3.47
CA ILE A 68 4.59 6.63 -4.25
C ILE A 68 3.40 6.33 -3.32
N TYR A 69 3.58 5.42 -2.35
CA TYR A 69 2.58 5.14 -1.33
C TYR A 69 2.16 6.41 -0.57
N PHE A 70 3.11 7.17 -0.02
CA PHE A 70 2.82 8.38 0.76
C PHE A 70 2.13 9.46 -0.08
N LEU A 71 2.54 9.64 -1.33
CA LEU A 71 1.92 10.58 -2.26
C LEU A 71 0.46 10.22 -2.56
N ILE A 72 0.18 8.94 -2.84
CA ILE A 72 -1.19 8.45 -3.08
C ILE A 72 -2.01 8.57 -1.81
N ARG A 73 -1.46 8.20 -0.65
CA ARG A 73 -2.15 8.28 0.64
C ARG A 73 -2.53 9.72 0.98
N TYR A 74 -1.62 10.67 0.78
CA TYR A 74 -1.88 12.09 0.97
C TYR A 74 -2.99 12.60 0.03
N ARG A 75 -2.96 12.20 -1.25
CA ARG A 75 -4.02 12.54 -2.20
C ARG A 75 -5.37 11.95 -1.81
N LEU A 76 -5.43 10.69 -1.37
CA LEU A 76 -6.66 10.04 -0.91
C LEU A 76 -7.23 10.74 0.31
N HIS A 77 -6.38 11.10 1.27
CA HIS A 77 -6.80 11.82 2.47
C HIS A 77 -7.35 13.21 2.15
N LYS A 78 -6.64 13.98 1.30
CA LYS A 78 -7.12 15.29 0.85
C LYS A 78 -8.46 15.19 0.13
N ARG A 79 -8.66 14.12 -0.66
CA ARG A 79 -9.93 13.88 -1.34
C ARG A 79 -11.03 13.44 -0.40
N SER A 80 -10.77 12.62 0.62
CA SER A 80 -11.80 12.02 1.48
C SER A 80 -12.53 13.02 2.38
N GLU A 81 -12.04 14.26 2.49
CA GLU A 81 -12.55 15.31 3.40
C GLU A 81 -12.63 14.87 4.87
N TYR A 82 -11.96 13.77 5.20
CA TYR A 82 -11.92 13.22 6.54
C TYR A 82 -10.99 14.07 7.42
N LYS A 83 -11.50 14.54 8.56
CA LYS A 83 -10.67 15.24 9.54
C LYS A 83 -10.11 14.25 10.54
N TYR A 84 -8.78 14.09 10.55
CA TYR A 84 -8.12 13.26 11.56
C TYR A 84 -8.36 13.78 12.97
N ASN A 85 -8.55 12.86 13.90
CA ASN A 85 -8.44 13.17 15.32
C ASN A 85 -6.95 13.36 15.69
N LYS A 86 -6.66 14.01 16.83
CA LYS A 86 -5.30 14.20 17.38
C LYS A 86 -4.54 12.88 17.44
N LYS A 87 -5.16 11.80 17.94
CA LYS A 87 -4.55 10.46 18.03
C LYS A 87 -4.15 9.89 16.66
N GLU A 88 -5.00 10.06 15.65
CA GLU A 88 -4.72 9.58 14.28
C GLU A 88 -3.59 10.38 13.64
N SER A 89 -3.56 11.69 13.86
CA SER A 89 -2.48 12.56 13.40
C SER A 89 -1.14 12.12 13.99
N TYR A 90 -1.10 11.80 15.29
CA TYR A 90 0.10 11.23 15.92
C TYR A 90 0.50 9.90 15.27
N PHE A 91 -0.44 8.98 15.03
CA PHE A 91 -0.10 7.73 14.34
C PHE A 91 0.49 7.99 12.95
N VAL A 92 -0.05 8.94 12.19
CA VAL A 92 0.44 9.31 10.86
C VAL A 92 1.88 9.83 10.91
N ILE A 93 2.15 10.75 11.83
CA ILE A 93 3.49 11.31 12.01
C ILE A 93 4.46 10.21 12.47
N THR A 94 4.06 9.39 13.44
CA THR A 94 4.91 8.33 13.98
C THR A 94 5.28 7.30 12.91
N TYR A 95 4.34 6.81 12.09
CA TYR A 95 4.70 5.82 11.07
C TYR A 95 5.53 6.43 9.92
N LEU A 96 5.34 7.71 9.58
CA LEU A 96 6.20 8.43 8.64
C LEU A 96 7.63 8.54 9.19
N CYS A 97 7.80 8.96 10.44
CA CYS A 97 9.09 9.04 11.10
C CYS A 97 9.76 7.66 11.20
N SER A 98 9.00 6.61 11.56
CA SER A 98 9.49 5.24 11.57
C SER A 98 9.93 4.77 10.19
N PHE A 99 9.25 5.20 9.11
CA PHE A 99 9.65 4.88 7.75
C PHE A 99 10.95 5.57 7.33
N ILE A 100 11.16 6.83 7.73
CA ILE A 100 12.44 7.52 7.52
C ILE A 100 13.55 6.82 8.29
N LEU A 101 13.28 6.46 9.55
CA LEU A 101 14.23 5.75 10.40
C LEU A 101 14.59 4.37 9.82
N LEU A 102 13.62 3.65 9.27
CA LEU A 102 13.82 2.40 8.54
C LEU A 102 14.81 2.58 7.37
N ILE A 103 14.64 3.63 6.55
CA ILE A 103 15.55 3.94 5.44
C ILE A 103 16.98 4.15 5.97
N VAL A 104 17.13 4.93 7.05
CA VAL A 104 18.44 5.19 7.67
C VAL A 104 19.08 3.89 8.15
N PHE A 105 18.34 3.04 8.87
CA PHE A 105 18.86 1.75 9.34
C PHE A 105 19.27 0.82 8.20
N CYS A 106 18.48 0.73 7.12
CA CYS A 106 18.87 -0.07 5.96
C CYS A 106 20.12 0.50 5.27
N PHE A 107 20.30 1.82 5.25
CA PHE A 107 21.51 2.45 4.72
C PHE A 107 22.75 2.13 5.58
N LEU A 108 22.62 2.24 6.91
CA LEU A 108 23.67 1.85 7.85
C LEU A 108 24.02 0.37 7.72
N LEU A 109 23.01 -0.49 7.56
CA LEU A 109 23.19 -1.93 7.35
C LEU A 109 24.05 -2.20 6.11
N LEU A 110 23.80 -1.53 4.98
CA LEU A 110 24.63 -1.69 3.77
C LEU A 110 26.09 -1.28 3.98
N LEU A 111 26.35 -0.28 4.83
CA LEU A 111 27.70 0.26 5.05
C LEU A 111 28.48 -0.46 6.15
N VAL A 112 27.82 -1.27 6.99
CA VAL A 112 28.43 -1.81 8.21
C VAL A 112 29.62 -2.73 7.92
N MET A 113 29.63 -3.43 6.78
CA MET A 113 30.77 -4.26 6.35
C MET A 113 32.04 -3.42 6.11
N LYS A 114 31.90 -2.17 5.66
CA LYS A 114 33.04 -1.29 5.35
C LYS A 114 33.69 -0.72 6.60
N TYR A 115 32.92 -0.50 7.67
CA TYR A 115 33.39 0.23 8.86
C TYR A 115 33.59 -0.63 10.11
N ALA A 116 33.01 -1.83 10.18
CA ALA A 116 33.04 -2.67 11.37
C ALA A 116 33.22 -4.15 11.04
N ILE A 117 34.28 -4.51 10.30
CA ILE A 117 34.54 -5.88 9.81
C ILE A 117 34.50 -6.93 10.92
N VAL A 118 35.14 -6.67 12.07
CA VAL A 118 35.23 -7.63 13.20
C VAL A 118 33.87 -7.91 13.83
N SER A 119 33.00 -6.90 13.90
CA SER A 119 31.67 -7.00 14.52
C SER A 119 30.53 -7.09 13.50
N TYR A 120 30.87 -7.23 12.21
CA TYR A 120 29.93 -7.14 11.09
C TYR A 120 28.74 -8.09 11.26
N PHE A 121 29.04 -9.35 11.59
CA PHE A 121 28.02 -10.37 11.80
C PHE A 121 27.01 -9.97 12.87
N VAL A 122 27.49 -9.59 14.07
CA VAL A 122 26.62 -9.23 15.20
C VAL A 122 25.80 -7.98 14.90
N LEU A 123 26.43 -6.94 14.35
CA LEU A 123 25.75 -5.69 14.00
C LEU A 123 24.68 -5.89 12.92
N THR A 124 24.93 -6.78 11.95
CA THR A 124 23.94 -7.14 10.93
C THR A 124 22.66 -7.67 11.59
N PHE A 125 22.79 -8.63 12.51
CA PHE A 125 21.63 -9.20 13.21
C PHE A 125 20.88 -8.17 14.05
N ILE A 126 21.60 -7.30 14.77
CA ILE A 126 20.99 -6.22 15.56
C ILE A 126 20.17 -5.29 14.66
N PHE A 127 20.75 -4.80 13.55
CA PHE A 127 20.04 -3.91 12.63
C PHE A 127 18.83 -4.57 11.98
N ILE A 128 18.92 -5.87 11.64
CA ILE A 128 17.78 -6.60 11.09
C ILE A 128 16.63 -6.68 12.09
N ILE A 129 16.91 -6.95 13.36
CA ILE A 129 15.87 -6.97 14.40
C ILE A 129 15.18 -5.60 14.47
N PHE A 130 15.95 -4.50 14.46
CA PHE A 130 15.38 -3.15 14.43
C PHE A 130 14.53 -2.88 13.19
N VAL A 131 15.00 -3.30 12.00
CA VAL A 131 14.26 -3.15 10.74
C VAL A 131 12.93 -3.92 10.79
N PHE A 132 12.92 -5.14 11.32
CA PHE A 132 11.69 -5.92 11.48
C PHE A 132 10.71 -5.27 12.46
N ILE A 133 11.19 -4.81 13.62
CA ILE A 133 10.35 -4.13 14.61
C ILE A 133 9.72 -2.88 13.98
N LEU A 134 10.53 -2.04 13.33
CA LEU A 134 10.04 -0.85 12.64
C LEU A 134 9.03 -1.20 11.56
N GLY A 135 9.29 -2.23 10.77
CA GLY A 135 8.39 -2.66 9.70
C GLY A 135 7.02 -3.14 10.19
N ILE A 136 6.99 -3.89 11.29
CA ILE A 136 5.75 -4.29 11.96
C ILE A 136 5.03 -3.05 12.51
N THR A 137 5.74 -2.17 13.20
CA THR A 137 5.18 -0.93 13.75
C THR A 137 4.56 -0.05 12.66
N ILE A 138 5.25 0.14 11.54
CA ILE A 138 4.75 0.91 10.39
C ILE A 138 3.45 0.29 9.86
N SER A 139 3.43 -1.03 9.64
CA SER A 139 2.25 -1.74 9.11
C SER A 139 1.02 -1.63 10.03
N VAL A 140 1.22 -1.74 11.35
CA VAL A 140 0.16 -1.62 12.35
C VAL A 140 -0.36 -0.19 12.43
N LEU A 141 0.52 0.79 12.60
CA LEU A 141 0.14 2.21 12.71
C LEU A 141 -0.55 2.70 11.44
N GLU A 142 -0.07 2.29 10.28
CA GLU A 142 -0.69 2.61 8.99
C GLU A 142 -2.12 2.09 8.92
N THR A 143 -2.33 0.82 9.30
CA THR A 143 -3.65 0.19 9.27
C THR A 143 -4.61 0.88 10.24
N ILE A 144 -4.17 1.19 11.47
CA ILE A 144 -5.00 1.88 12.46
C ILE A 144 -5.36 3.28 11.97
N SER A 145 -4.40 4.03 11.40
CA SER A 145 -4.61 5.42 10.97
C SER A 145 -5.65 5.57 9.86
N ARG A 146 -5.83 4.55 9.00
CA ARG A 146 -6.77 4.59 7.88
C ARG A 146 -8.12 3.96 8.18
N LEU A 147 -8.26 3.18 9.25
CA LEU A 147 -9.41 2.29 9.45
C LEU A 147 -10.75 3.05 9.44
N LYS A 148 -10.82 4.18 10.15
CA LYS A 148 -12.04 5.01 10.19
C LYS A 148 -12.30 5.75 8.89
N GLU A 149 -11.25 6.27 8.25
CA GLU A 149 -11.37 6.93 6.95
C GLU A 149 -11.89 5.96 5.89
N GLN A 150 -11.35 4.75 5.85
CA GLN A 150 -11.78 3.70 4.91
C GLN A 150 -13.22 3.25 5.19
N ALA A 151 -13.62 3.13 6.46
CA ALA A 151 -15.00 2.81 6.81
C ALA A 151 -15.99 3.90 6.32
N LEU A 152 -15.62 5.18 6.47
CA LEU A 152 -16.43 6.29 5.98
C LEU A 152 -16.52 6.31 4.45
N VAL A 153 -15.40 6.13 3.74
CA VAL A 153 -15.39 6.08 2.28
C VAL A 153 -16.22 4.91 1.76
N ASN A 154 -16.11 3.73 2.38
CA ASN A 154 -16.94 2.57 2.02
C ASN A 154 -18.43 2.88 2.18
N LYS A 155 -18.84 3.42 3.33
CA LYS A 155 -20.23 3.77 3.60
C LYS A 155 -20.79 4.73 2.54
N VAL A 156 -20.08 5.83 2.28
CA VAL A 156 -20.47 6.83 1.28
C VAL A 156 -20.54 6.24 -0.13
N TRP A 157 -19.60 5.36 -0.49
CA TRP A 157 -19.58 4.71 -1.80
C TRP A 157 -20.77 3.78 -2.00
N PHE A 158 -21.13 2.96 -1.00
CA PHE A 158 -22.28 2.06 -1.08
C PHE A 158 -23.61 2.81 -1.04
N GLU A 159 -23.74 3.87 -0.25
CA GLU A 159 -24.95 4.72 -0.23
C GLU A 159 -25.17 5.40 -1.58
N ASN A 160 -24.12 5.96 -2.17
CA ASN A 160 -24.19 6.59 -3.50
C ASN A 160 -24.51 5.60 -4.62
N ASN A 161 -24.03 4.35 -4.53
CA ASN A 161 -24.30 3.33 -5.53
C ASN A 161 -25.66 2.66 -5.38
N LYS A 162 -26.21 2.55 -4.15
CA LYS A 162 -27.60 2.13 -3.94
C LYS A 162 -28.55 3.12 -4.61
N GLY A 163 -28.37 4.43 -4.38
CA GLY A 163 -29.20 5.45 -5.01
C GLY A 163 -29.11 5.48 -6.55
N LYS A 164 -27.93 5.17 -7.12
CA LYS A 164 -27.77 5.05 -8.58
C LYS A 164 -28.43 3.81 -9.17
N LYS A 165 -28.37 2.66 -8.48
CA LYS A 165 -29.07 1.44 -8.92
C LYS A 165 -30.58 1.66 -8.96
N THR A 166 -31.16 2.25 -7.91
CA THR A 166 -32.59 2.55 -7.87
C THR A 166 -33.00 3.56 -8.94
N GLN A 167 -32.17 4.58 -9.25
CA GLN A 167 -32.46 5.50 -10.35
C GLN A 167 -32.29 4.90 -11.75
N HIS A 168 -31.38 3.94 -11.93
CA HIS A 168 -31.22 3.21 -13.18
C HIS A 168 -32.37 2.23 -13.41
N GLU A 169 -32.77 1.49 -12.37
CA GLU A 169 -33.91 0.57 -12.39
C GLU A 169 -35.21 1.33 -12.70
N ILE A 170 -35.47 2.48 -12.07
CA ILE A 170 -36.64 3.33 -12.37
C ILE A 170 -36.58 3.90 -13.80
N LYS A 171 -35.39 4.25 -14.31
CA LYS A 171 -35.24 4.73 -15.69
C LYS A 171 -35.42 3.61 -16.70
N GLU A 172 -34.94 2.41 -16.42
CA GLU A 172 -35.10 1.24 -17.28
C GLU A 172 -36.54 0.73 -17.27
N GLU A 173 -37.23 0.73 -16.13
CA GLU A 173 -38.67 0.45 -16.04
C GLU A 173 -39.49 1.48 -16.82
N LYS A 174 -39.20 2.78 -16.70
CA LYS A 174 -39.88 3.82 -17.50
C LYS A 174 -39.61 3.69 -18.99
N LYS A 175 -38.38 3.36 -19.39
CA LYS A 175 -38.03 3.12 -20.79
C LYS A 175 -38.70 1.85 -21.34
N ALA A 176 -38.82 0.81 -20.52
CA ALA A 176 -39.52 -0.42 -20.87
C ALA A 176 -41.04 -0.20 -20.98
N GLN A 177 -41.64 0.60 -20.09
CA GLN A 177 -43.05 1.01 -20.20
C GLN A 177 -43.30 1.89 -21.43
N GLU A 178 -42.44 2.88 -21.71
CA GLU A 178 -42.56 3.70 -22.93
C GLU A 178 -42.40 2.87 -24.21
N LEU A 179 -41.60 1.79 -24.19
CA LEU A 179 -41.48 0.85 -25.32
C LEU A 179 -42.68 -0.10 -25.45
N LEU A 180 -43.37 -0.40 -24.36
CA LEU A 180 -44.60 -1.21 -24.35
C LEU A 180 -45.83 -0.39 -24.79
N GLU A 181 -45.92 0.89 -24.42
CA GLU A 181 -47.02 1.78 -24.81
C GLU A 181 -46.94 2.24 -26.27
N LYS A 182 -45.74 2.20 -26.89
CA LYS A 182 -45.53 2.61 -28.28
C LYS A 182 -45.64 1.46 -29.29
N ASN A 183 -46.12 0.30 -28.85
CA ASN A 183 -46.14 -0.90 -29.65
C ASN A 183 -47.43 -0.97 -30.48
N ASP A 184 -47.41 -0.38 -31.67
CA ASP A 184 -48.10 -0.96 -32.83
C ASP A 184 -47.44 -2.34 -33.06
N ASN A 185 -47.86 -3.32 -32.27
CA ASN A 185 -47.33 -4.67 -32.32
C ASN A 185 -47.90 -5.37 -33.56
N PRO A 186 -47.10 -5.62 -34.62
CA PRO A 186 -47.60 -6.22 -35.86
C PRO A 186 -47.96 -7.72 -35.70
N PHE A 187 -47.85 -8.26 -34.49
CA PHE A 187 -48.20 -9.64 -34.13
C PHE A 187 -49.37 -9.74 -33.12
N MET A 188 -49.98 -8.62 -32.72
CA MET A 188 -51.26 -8.68 -32.01
C MET A 188 -52.37 -8.84 -33.06
N GLU A 189 -52.90 -10.05 -33.15
CA GLU A 189 -54.10 -10.31 -33.95
C GLU A 189 -55.24 -9.41 -33.45
N GLU A 190 -55.81 -8.62 -34.36
CA GLU A 190 -57.05 -7.89 -34.10
C GLU A 190 -58.09 -8.89 -33.64
N LYS A 191 -58.55 -8.76 -32.38
CA LYS A 191 -59.74 -9.46 -31.93
C LYS A 191 -60.91 -8.87 -32.71
N ASN A 192 -61.28 -9.54 -33.78
CA ASN A 192 -62.55 -9.29 -34.47
C ASN A 192 -63.68 -9.75 -33.55
N ASP A 193 -64.56 -8.80 -33.22
CA ASP A 193 -65.88 -9.02 -32.61
C ASP A 193 -66.80 -9.84 -33.54
#